data_AF-A0A962JLZ4-F1
#
_entry.id   AF-A0A962JLZ4-F1
#
_cell.length_a   1.000
_cell.length_b   1.000
_cell.length_c   1.000
_cell.angle_alpha   90.00
_cell.angle_beta   90.00
_cell.angle_gamma   90.00
#
_symmetry.space_group_name_H-M   'P 1'
#
loop_
_entity.id
_entity.type
_entity.pdbx_description
1 polymer ?
#
loop_
_entity_poly.entity_id
_entity_poly.type
_entity_poly.pdbx_seq_one_letter_code
_entity_poly.pdbx_strand_id
1 'polypeptide(L)'
;IGKYHPHGDTAVYDTIVRMAQPFSLRYLLVDGQGNFGSVDGDAPAAMRYTEVRMTRLAHDLLADLEKETVDWLPNYDGSEMIPAVLPTRIPNLLVNGSSGIAVGMATNIPPHNLTEVVNACLAYVDDNNITVDGLMQYVTGPDFPTGAIINGRSGIVDAYRTGRGRILIRAKYHIETDNKTARHTIVFTEIPYQLNKARVIEKIAELVKDKKIEGISELRDESDKDGMRIVIELKRNENPEVVVNNLFSQTPLESSFSFNMLALQDGQPKLMNLRDLIAAFVRHRQEVVTRRTVFELRKARERGHIVEGLAVALANIDEVIQLIKTSASASQAKERLLDKLWKEGGVLALLERAGDKNACRPETLPEYLGLVENGYKLSP
;
A
#
# COMPACT_ATOMS: atom_id res chain seq x y z
N ILE A 1 19.72 6.08 -2.17
CA ILE A 1 20.51 5.16 -3.01
C ILE A 1 21.61 4.52 -2.17
N GLY A 2 22.66 5.25 -1.78
CA GLY A 2 23.82 4.73 -1.03
C GLY A 2 23.57 4.23 0.41
N LYS A 3 22.32 3.97 0.79
CA LYS A 3 21.95 3.29 2.04
C LYS A 3 21.26 1.95 1.80
N TYR A 4 20.38 1.86 0.81
CA TYR A 4 19.43 0.73 0.71
C TYR A 4 19.33 0.09 -0.68
N HIS A 5 19.77 0.77 -1.74
CA HIS A 5 19.53 0.29 -3.12
C HIS A 5 20.78 0.49 -3.98
N PRO A 6 21.64 -0.54 -4.12
CA PRO A 6 22.94 -0.45 -4.79
C PRO A 6 22.82 -0.53 -6.33
N HIS A 7 21.94 0.29 -6.91
CA HIS A 7 21.71 0.38 -8.35
C HIS A 7 21.75 1.84 -8.82
N GLY A 8 21.70 2.04 -10.14
CA GLY A 8 21.70 3.37 -10.76
C GLY A 8 20.58 4.27 -10.26
N ASP A 9 20.86 5.56 -10.19
CA ASP A 9 19.91 6.59 -9.76
C ASP A 9 18.68 6.69 -10.67
N THR A 10 18.85 6.49 -11.97
CA THR A 10 17.75 6.45 -12.95
C THR A 10 16.68 5.42 -12.58
N ALA A 11 17.07 4.20 -12.19
CA ALA A 11 16.10 3.16 -11.85
C ALA A 11 15.26 3.53 -10.62
N VAL A 12 15.89 4.18 -9.63
CA VAL A 12 15.20 4.68 -8.43
C VAL A 12 14.29 5.85 -8.77
N TYR A 13 14.79 6.79 -9.58
CA TYR A 13 14.02 7.97 -9.98
C TYR A 13 12.80 7.59 -10.81
N ASP A 14 12.94 6.73 -11.82
CA ASP A 14 11.82 6.26 -12.65
C ASP A 14 10.77 5.53 -11.82
N THR A 15 11.20 4.78 -10.80
CA THR A 15 10.30 4.13 -9.84
C THR A 15 9.52 5.15 -9.02
N ILE A 16 10.19 6.20 -8.50
CA ILE A 16 9.56 7.31 -7.78
C ILE A 16 8.58 8.05 -8.69
N VAL A 17 8.97 8.35 -9.93
CA VAL A 17 8.13 9.02 -10.91
C VAL A 17 6.86 8.22 -11.17
N ARG A 18 6.99 6.92 -11.41
CA ARG A 18 5.84 6.04 -11.62
C ARG A 18 4.88 6.08 -10.43
N MET A 19 5.40 6.07 -9.20
CA MET A 19 4.59 6.13 -7.97
C MET A 19 3.85 7.46 -7.75
N ALA A 20 4.20 8.51 -8.50
CA ALA A 20 3.57 9.82 -8.49
C ALA A 20 2.63 10.07 -9.68
N GLN A 21 2.56 9.15 -10.65
CA GLN A 21 1.76 9.30 -11.86
C GLN A 21 0.34 8.73 -11.68
N PRO A 22 -0.73 9.56 -11.77
CA PRO A 22 -2.10 9.13 -11.51
C PRO A 22 -2.67 8.19 -12.58
N PHE A 23 -2.06 8.15 -13.77
CA PHE A 23 -2.39 7.19 -14.82
C PHE A 23 -1.65 5.85 -14.68
N SER A 24 -0.64 5.78 -13.79
CA SER A 24 0.19 4.60 -13.56
C SER A 24 -0.25 3.81 -12.33
N LEU A 25 -0.40 4.48 -11.18
CA LEU A 25 -0.88 3.87 -9.93
C LEU A 25 -2.32 4.29 -9.64
N ARG A 26 -3.15 3.33 -9.23
CA ARG A 26 -4.54 3.61 -8.84
C ARG A 26 -4.64 4.47 -7.58
N TYR A 27 -3.69 4.30 -6.66
CA TYR A 27 -3.54 5.08 -5.45
C TYR A 27 -2.07 5.48 -5.27
N LEU A 28 -1.79 6.77 -5.43
CA LEU A 28 -0.43 7.31 -5.41
C LEU A 28 0.26 7.09 -4.05
N LEU A 29 1.53 6.70 -4.10
CA LEU A 29 2.39 6.53 -2.92
C LEU A 29 3.35 7.72 -2.77
N VAL A 30 3.59 8.45 -3.86
CA VAL A 30 4.44 9.64 -3.88
C VAL A 30 3.61 10.83 -4.32
N ASP A 31 3.72 11.93 -3.59
CA ASP A 31 3.23 13.25 -3.97
C ASP A 31 4.40 14.01 -4.61
N GLY A 32 4.28 14.32 -5.90
CA GLY A 32 5.34 14.92 -6.71
C GLY A 32 5.02 16.35 -7.12
N GLN A 33 6.00 17.24 -7.02
CA GLN A 33 5.95 18.61 -7.50
C GLN A 33 6.93 18.82 -8.65
N GLY A 34 6.42 19.34 -9.77
CA GLY A 34 7.17 19.49 -11.02
C GLY A 34 6.52 18.69 -12.16
N ASN A 35 7.27 18.47 -13.24
CA ASN A 35 6.80 17.65 -14.36
C ASN A 35 7.16 16.18 -14.15
N PHE A 36 6.17 15.34 -13.90
CA PHE A 36 6.30 13.89 -13.71
C PHE A 36 5.93 13.07 -14.95
N GLY A 37 5.91 13.70 -16.12
CA GLY A 37 5.49 13.09 -17.37
C GLY A 37 3.97 13.09 -17.55
N SER A 38 3.52 12.55 -18.67
CA SER A 38 2.13 12.59 -19.10
C SER A 38 1.67 11.23 -19.65
N VAL A 39 0.35 11.07 -19.83
CA VAL A 39 -0.24 9.92 -20.52
C VAL A 39 0.14 9.85 -22.01
N ASP A 40 0.65 10.96 -22.56
CA ASP A 40 1.24 11.04 -23.90
C ASP A 40 2.62 10.39 -23.99
N GLY A 41 3.18 9.99 -22.84
CA GLY A 41 4.52 9.42 -22.74
C GLY A 41 5.63 10.47 -22.81
N ASP A 42 5.30 11.73 -22.52
CA ASP A 42 6.33 12.73 -22.25
C ASP A 42 7.16 12.27 -21.04
N ALA A 43 8.48 12.36 -21.19
CA ALA A 43 9.39 12.01 -20.11
C ALA A 43 9.20 12.98 -18.92
N PRO A 44 9.39 12.51 -17.68
CA PRO A 44 9.48 13.41 -16.54
C PRO A 44 10.66 14.37 -16.71
N ALA A 45 10.60 15.50 -16.01
CA ALA A 45 11.79 16.34 -15.86
C ALA A 45 12.91 15.56 -15.16
N ALA A 46 14.15 15.99 -15.33
CA ALA A 46 15.26 15.39 -14.59
C ALA A 46 15.09 15.58 -13.07
N MET A 47 15.58 14.62 -12.27
CA MET A 47 15.39 14.58 -10.80
C MET A 47 15.77 15.86 -10.05
N ARG A 48 16.65 16.69 -10.61
CA ARG A 48 17.07 17.99 -10.05
C ARG A 48 16.01 19.10 -10.14
N TYR A 49 14.94 18.89 -10.89
CA TYR A 49 13.84 19.85 -11.10
C TYR A 49 12.52 19.41 -10.46
N THR A 50 12.53 18.28 -9.76
CA THR A 50 11.34 17.69 -9.16
C THR A 50 11.53 17.53 -7.65
N GLU A 51 10.46 17.71 -6.91
CA GLU A 51 10.42 17.45 -5.47
C GLU A 51 9.39 16.38 -5.18
N VAL A 52 9.62 15.58 -4.13
CA VAL A 52 8.71 14.50 -3.74
C VAL A 52 8.55 14.41 -2.24
N ARG A 53 7.37 13.97 -1.81
CA ARG A 53 7.09 13.53 -0.45
C ARG A 53 6.15 12.33 -0.46
N MET A 54 5.96 11.69 0.69
CA MET A 54 4.99 10.61 0.82
C MET A 54 3.57 11.15 0.75
N THR A 55 2.66 10.42 0.10
CA THR A 55 1.22 10.67 0.24
C THR A 55 0.74 10.22 1.61
N ARG A 56 -0.45 10.66 2.01
CA ARG A 56 -1.11 10.17 3.24
C ARG A 56 -1.22 8.64 3.26
N LEU A 57 -1.51 8.04 2.10
CA LEU A 57 -1.64 6.60 1.94
C LEU A 57 -0.31 5.87 2.18
N ALA A 58 0.81 6.43 1.71
CA ALA A 58 2.13 5.85 1.94
C ALA A 58 2.52 5.82 3.43
N HIS A 59 2.07 6.79 4.23
CA HIS A 59 2.24 6.74 5.68
C HIS A 59 1.55 5.52 6.31
N ASP A 60 0.38 5.11 5.79
CA ASP A 60 -0.31 3.90 6.25
C ASP A 60 0.42 2.60 5.87
N LEU A 61 1.31 2.63 4.87
CA LEU A 61 2.21 1.51 4.57
C LEU A 61 3.30 1.34 5.64
N LEU A 62 3.75 2.45 6.23
CA LEU A 62 4.84 2.53 7.21
C LEU A 62 4.37 2.54 8.66
N ALA A 63 3.07 2.57 8.90
CA ALA A 63 2.52 2.73 10.24
C ALA A 63 2.97 1.62 11.20
N ASP A 64 3.37 2.00 12.40
CA ASP A 64 3.85 1.13 13.48
C ASP A 64 5.22 0.45 13.21
N LEU A 65 5.95 0.85 12.16
CA LEU A 65 7.26 0.27 11.81
C LEU A 65 8.30 0.37 12.95
N GLU A 66 8.20 1.41 13.78
CA GLU A 66 9.05 1.65 14.94
C GLU A 66 8.77 0.73 16.15
N LYS A 67 7.71 -0.10 16.08
CA LYS A 67 7.22 -0.93 17.19
C LYS A 67 7.55 -2.42 17.01
N GLU A 68 8.68 -2.73 16.38
CA GLU A 68 9.15 -4.11 16.15
C GLU A 68 8.12 -5.00 15.42
N THR A 69 7.27 -4.40 14.58
CA THR A 69 6.15 -5.10 13.94
C THR A 69 6.53 -5.98 12.75
N VAL A 70 7.77 -5.86 12.28
CA VAL A 70 8.31 -6.61 11.14
C VAL A 70 9.77 -6.96 11.42
N ASP A 71 10.27 -7.96 10.71
CA ASP A 71 11.67 -8.34 10.79
C ASP A 71 12.55 -7.34 10.04
N TRP A 72 13.72 -7.09 10.61
CA TRP A 72 14.74 -6.21 10.04
C TRP A 72 15.93 -7.04 9.58
N LEU A 73 16.49 -6.67 8.43
CA LEU A 73 17.65 -7.31 7.84
C LEU A 73 18.77 -6.27 7.67
N PRO A 74 20.05 -6.66 7.72
CA PRO A 74 21.13 -5.77 7.29
C PRO A 74 20.93 -5.33 5.84
N ASN A 75 21.29 -4.09 5.53
CA ASN A 75 21.38 -3.60 4.15
C ASN A 75 22.57 -4.26 3.40
N TYR A 76 22.82 -3.84 2.16
CA TYR A 76 23.80 -4.48 1.27
C TYR A 76 25.26 -4.42 1.77
N ASP A 77 25.62 -3.44 2.61
CA ASP A 77 26.97 -3.28 3.18
C ASP A 77 27.03 -3.52 4.70
N GLY A 78 25.92 -3.92 5.31
CA GLY A 78 25.80 -4.21 6.74
C GLY A 78 25.88 -2.99 7.66
N SER A 79 25.91 -1.75 7.13
CA SER A 79 26.01 -0.53 7.94
C SER A 79 24.67 -0.02 8.48
N GLU A 80 23.55 -0.42 7.87
CA GLU A 80 22.18 0.02 8.20
C GLU A 80 21.24 -1.19 8.25
N MET A 81 20.08 -1.02 8.88
CA MET A 81 19.01 -2.02 8.89
C MET A 81 17.89 -1.60 7.94
N ILE A 82 17.29 -2.57 7.23
CA ILE A 82 16.15 -2.38 6.34
C ILE A 82 15.02 -3.36 6.72
N PRO A 83 13.75 -2.95 6.73
CA PRO A 83 12.66 -3.89 6.98
C PRO A 83 12.54 -4.89 5.82
N ALA A 84 12.37 -6.17 6.15
CA ALA A 84 12.16 -7.23 5.15
C ALA A 84 10.84 -7.06 4.39
N VAL A 85 9.83 -6.50 5.08
CA VAL A 85 8.49 -6.19 4.56
C VAL A 85 7.96 -4.97 5.32
N LEU A 86 7.03 -4.23 4.72
CA LEU A 86 6.37 -3.12 5.41
C LEU A 86 5.19 -3.63 6.27
N PRO A 87 4.90 -3.01 7.44
CA PRO A 87 3.78 -3.42 8.29
C PRO A 87 2.41 -3.31 7.60
N THR A 88 2.31 -2.36 6.66
CA THR A 88 1.17 -2.00 5.81
C THR A 88 -0.23 -2.21 6.38
N ARG A 89 -0.98 -1.13 6.55
CA ARG A 89 -2.41 -1.19 6.89
C ARG A 89 -3.31 -1.39 5.67
N ILE A 90 -2.74 -1.38 4.46
CA ILE A 90 -3.48 -1.38 3.19
C ILE A 90 -3.08 -2.61 2.36
N PRO A 91 -4.04 -3.29 1.70
CA PRO A 91 -3.75 -4.41 0.79
C PRO A 91 -3.14 -3.92 -0.54
N ASN A 92 -1.96 -3.29 -0.48
CA ASN A 92 -1.35 -2.54 -1.59
C ASN A 92 -1.10 -3.37 -2.85
N LEU A 93 -0.78 -4.66 -2.71
CA LEU A 93 -0.52 -5.55 -3.85
C LEU A 93 -1.72 -5.65 -4.81
N LEU A 94 -2.94 -5.80 -4.27
CA LEU A 94 -4.15 -5.83 -5.08
C LEU A 94 -4.59 -4.44 -5.51
N VAL A 95 -4.52 -3.49 -4.57
CA VAL A 95 -5.05 -2.13 -4.76
C VAL A 95 -4.28 -1.35 -5.83
N ASN A 96 -2.94 -1.44 -5.83
CA ASN A 96 -2.11 -0.80 -6.86
C ASN A 96 -1.65 -1.75 -7.96
N GLY A 97 -1.87 -3.05 -7.81
CA GLY A 97 -1.39 -4.06 -8.75
C GLY A 97 0.13 -4.21 -8.73
N SER A 98 0.64 -5.07 -9.62
CA SER A 98 2.06 -5.28 -9.84
C SER A 98 2.31 -5.81 -11.24
N SER A 99 3.38 -5.36 -11.88
CA SER A 99 3.83 -5.91 -13.15
C SER A 99 5.34 -6.03 -13.09
N GLY A 100 5.86 -7.17 -13.55
CA GLY A 100 7.29 -7.45 -13.47
C GLY A 100 7.67 -8.68 -14.28
N ILE A 101 8.87 -8.62 -14.86
CA ILE A 101 9.47 -9.72 -15.60
C ILE A 101 10.73 -10.12 -14.84
N ALA A 102 10.81 -11.39 -14.47
CA ALA A 102 11.98 -11.99 -13.82
C ALA A 102 12.55 -13.10 -14.72
N VAL A 103 13.50 -13.88 -14.21
CA VAL A 103 14.09 -14.99 -14.96
C VAL A 103 13.14 -16.19 -14.93
N GLY A 104 12.60 -16.57 -16.10
CA GLY A 104 11.71 -17.72 -16.26
C GLY A 104 10.28 -17.53 -15.74
N MET A 105 9.93 -16.33 -15.27
CA MET A 105 8.62 -16.01 -14.74
C MET A 105 8.26 -14.53 -14.93
N ALA A 106 6.97 -14.22 -14.86
CA ALA A 106 6.47 -12.85 -14.88
C ALA A 106 5.30 -12.72 -13.90
N THR A 107 4.96 -11.50 -13.52
CA THR A 107 3.75 -11.17 -12.78
C THR A 107 3.00 -10.04 -13.49
N ASN A 108 1.68 -10.10 -13.46
CA ASN A 108 0.81 -9.06 -13.98
C ASN A 108 -0.53 -9.09 -13.21
N ILE A 109 -0.61 -8.31 -12.15
CA ILE A 109 -1.75 -8.13 -11.25
C ILE A 109 -2.31 -6.73 -11.54
N PRO A 110 -3.58 -6.60 -11.97
CA PRO A 110 -4.16 -5.29 -12.22
C PRO A 110 -4.50 -4.59 -10.89
N PRO A 111 -4.63 -3.26 -10.89
CA PRO A 111 -5.13 -2.51 -9.74
C PRO A 111 -6.62 -2.78 -9.47
N HIS A 112 -7.02 -2.56 -8.22
CA HIS A 112 -8.39 -2.79 -7.74
C HIS A 112 -8.83 -1.64 -6.85
N ASN A 113 -10.14 -1.52 -6.67
CA ASN A 113 -10.72 -0.52 -5.79
C ASN A 113 -10.41 -0.83 -4.32
N LEU A 114 -9.88 0.14 -3.58
CA LEU A 114 -9.51 0.02 -2.18
C LEU A 114 -10.69 -0.41 -1.30
N THR A 115 -11.87 0.18 -1.52
CA THR A 115 -13.07 -0.14 -0.73
C THR A 115 -13.50 -1.59 -0.94
N GLU A 116 -13.52 -2.04 -2.19
CA GLU A 116 -13.85 -3.43 -2.53
C GLU A 116 -12.88 -4.42 -1.89
N VAL A 117 -11.57 -4.19 -2.02
CA VAL A 117 -10.56 -5.09 -1.47
C VAL A 117 -10.60 -5.11 0.07
N VAL A 118 -10.79 -3.96 0.72
CA VAL A 118 -10.92 -3.90 2.19
C VAL A 118 -12.18 -4.64 2.65
N ASN A 119 -13.32 -4.45 1.99
CA ASN A 119 -14.54 -5.19 2.31
C ASN A 119 -14.35 -6.70 2.16
N ALA A 120 -13.62 -7.14 1.13
CA ALA A 120 -13.29 -8.55 0.96
C ALA A 120 -12.35 -9.09 2.05
N CYS A 121 -11.41 -8.26 2.54
CA CYS A 121 -10.58 -8.61 3.70
C CYS A 121 -11.41 -8.75 4.98
N LEU A 122 -12.37 -7.84 5.20
CA LEU A 122 -13.28 -7.91 6.36
C LEU A 122 -14.17 -9.16 6.28
N ALA A 123 -14.75 -9.45 5.11
CA ALA A 123 -15.53 -10.66 4.90
C ALA A 123 -14.73 -11.94 5.15
N TYR A 124 -13.45 -11.96 4.78
CA TYR A 124 -12.55 -13.07 5.09
C TYR A 124 -12.26 -13.19 6.61
N VAL A 125 -12.10 -12.06 7.31
CA VAL A 125 -11.92 -12.06 8.77
C VAL A 125 -13.16 -12.61 9.48
N ASP A 126 -14.36 -12.27 9.00
CA ASP A 126 -15.63 -12.75 9.54
C ASP A 126 -15.85 -14.25 9.25
N ASP A 127 -15.47 -14.72 8.06
CA ASP A 127 -15.50 -16.13 7.68
C ASP A 127 -14.24 -16.54 6.89
N ASN A 128 -13.30 -17.18 7.58
CA ASN A 128 -12.07 -17.70 6.96
C ASN A 128 -12.35 -18.80 5.91
N ASN A 129 -13.54 -19.39 5.86
CA ASN A 129 -13.93 -20.40 4.87
C ASN A 129 -14.61 -19.78 3.64
N ILE A 130 -14.76 -18.46 3.57
CA ILE A 130 -15.34 -17.78 2.41
C ILE A 130 -14.64 -18.23 1.13
N THR A 131 -15.44 -18.62 0.15
CA THR A 131 -14.94 -19.11 -1.13
C THR A 131 -14.46 -17.95 -1.99
N VAL A 132 -13.69 -18.25 -3.05
CA VAL A 132 -13.36 -17.25 -4.07
C VAL A 132 -14.63 -16.59 -4.63
N ASP A 133 -15.67 -17.39 -4.88
CA ASP A 133 -16.94 -16.89 -5.41
C ASP A 133 -17.67 -15.96 -4.42
N GLY A 134 -17.58 -16.24 -3.11
CA GLY A 134 -18.06 -15.33 -2.08
C GLY A 134 -17.29 -14.01 -2.07
N LEU A 135 -15.96 -14.06 -2.18
CA LEU A 135 -15.12 -12.85 -2.24
C LEU A 135 -15.38 -12.00 -3.49
N MET A 136 -15.77 -12.62 -4.62
CA MET A 136 -16.16 -11.91 -5.84
C MET A 136 -17.46 -11.10 -5.74
N GLN A 137 -18.22 -11.26 -4.65
CA GLN A 137 -19.35 -10.37 -4.36
C GLN A 137 -18.87 -9.00 -3.84
N TYR A 138 -17.66 -8.95 -3.27
CA TYR A 138 -17.03 -7.75 -2.76
C TYR A 138 -16.04 -7.14 -3.76
N VAL A 139 -15.21 -7.98 -4.39
CA VAL A 139 -14.27 -7.56 -5.44
C VAL A 139 -14.87 -7.89 -6.79
N THR A 140 -15.44 -6.88 -7.44
CA THR A 140 -16.23 -7.07 -8.66
C THR A 140 -15.35 -7.23 -9.91
N GLY A 141 -14.15 -6.64 -9.88
CA GLY A 141 -13.17 -6.69 -10.93
C GLY A 141 -12.01 -5.71 -10.70
N PRO A 142 -11.07 -5.61 -11.66
CA PRO A 142 -10.08 -4.54 -11.67
C PRO A 142 -10.69 -3.15 -11.74
N ASP A 143 -10.00 -2.18 -11.14
CA ASP A 143 -10.34 -0.75 -11.20
C ASP A 143 -9.09 0.01 -11.65
N PHE A 144 -9.02 0.29 -12.96
CA PHE A 144 -7.85 0.91 -13.58
C PHE A 144 -7.81 2.43 -13.33
N PRO A 145 -6.63 3.02 -13.08
CA PRO A 145 -6.49 4.47 -12.91
C PRO A 145 -6.94 5.28 -14.13
N THR A 146 -6.90 4.67 -15.32
CA THR A 146 -7.31 5.31 -16.58
C THR A 146 -8.80 5.13 -16.89
N GLY A 147 -9.56 4.44 -16.03
CA GLY A 147 -10.95 4.08 -16.27
C GLY A 147 -11.09 3.01 -17.35
N ALA A 148 -11.80 3.35 -18.43
CA ALA A 148 -12.19 2.51 -19.55
C ALA A 148 -13.24 1.44 -19.17
N ILE A 149 -13.59 0.59 -20.12
CA ILE A 149 -14.64 -0.42 -19.98
C ILE A 149 -14.01 -1.80 -20.07
N ILE A 150 -14.19 -2.62 -19.04
CA ILE A 150 -13.85 -4.04 -19.11
C ILE A 150 -14.97 -4.77 -19.83
N ASN A 151 -14.66 -5.38 -20.98
CA ASN A 151 -15.61 -6.09 -21.79
C ASN A 151 -15.62 -7.59 -21.45
N GLY A 152 -16.64 -8.01 -20.71
CA GLY A 152 -16.86 -9.39 -20.29
C GLY A 152 -16.29 -9.72 -18.91
N ARG A 153 -16.92 -10.67 -18.22
CA ARG A 153 -16.60 -11.04 -16.83
C ARG A 153 -15.89 -12.39 -16.68
N SER A 154 -15.96 -13.27 -17.69
CA SER A 154 -15.39 -14.62 -17.61
C SER A 154 -13.89 -14.62 -17.27
N GLY A 155 -13.12 -13.76 -17.94
CA GLY A 155 -11.69 -13.63 -17.68
C GLY A 155 -11.33 -13.17 -16.26
N ILE A 156 -12.20 -12.37 -15.62
CA ILE A 156 -12.06 -11.95 -14.22
C ILE A 156 -12.29 -13.15 -13.31
N VAL A 157 -13.37 -13.91 -13.55
CA VAL A 157 -13.72 -15.11 -12.76
C VAL A 157 -12.60 -16.15 -12.83
N ASP A 158 -12.10 -16.43 -14.04
CA ASP A 158 -10.99 -17.37 -14.24
C ASP A 158 -9.73 -16.90 -13.53
N ALA A 159 -9.39 -15.62 -13.65
CA ALA A 159 -8.25 -15.02 -12.95
C ALA A 159 -8.39 -15.15 -11.43
N TYR A 160 -9.53 -14.77 -10.86
CA TYR A 160 -9.73 -14.81 -9.42
C TYR A 160 -9.76 -16.22 -8.85
N ARG A 161 -10.16 -17.23 -9.61
CA ARG A 161 -10.14 -18.64 -9.19
C ARG A 161 -8.77 -19.30 -9.35
N THR A 162 -8.00 -18.93 -10.37
CA THR A 162 -6.79 -19.68 -10.76
C THR A 162 -5.48 -18.90 -10.69
N GLY A 163 -5.54 -17.56 -10.56
CA GLY A 163 -4.40 -16.67 -10.71
C GLY A 163 -4.12 -16.26 -12.17
N ARG A 164 -4.82 -16.82 -13.16
CA ARG A 164 -4.63 -16.53 -14.59
C ARG A 164 -5.95 -16.29 -15.30
N GLY A 165 -5.96 -15.32 -16.19
CA GLY A 165 -7.13 -14.98 -16.98
C GLY A 165 -6.83 -13.87 -17.95
N ARG A 166 -7.74 -13.61 -18.89
CA ARG A 166 -7.57 -12.56 -19.89
C ARG A 166 -8.86 -11.79 -20.03
N ILE A 167 -8.77 -10.47 -19.97
CA ILE A 167 -9.88 -9.56 -20.20
C ILE A 167 -9.59 -8.65 -21.37
N LEU A 168 -10.65 -8.11 -21.98
CA LEU A 168 -10.57 -7.03 -22.94
C LEU A 168 -10.93 -5.72 -22.23
N ILE A 169 -10.15 -4.69 -22.48
CA ILE A 169 -10.37 -3.33 -21.99
C ILE A 169 -10.58 -2.45 -23.21
N ARG A 170 -11.67 -1.70 -23.20
CA ARG A 170 -12.15 -0.92 -24.34
C ARG A 170 -12.26 0.54 -23.93
N ALA A 171 -11.76 1.43 -24.76
CA ALA A 171 -11.84 2.87 -24.54
C ALA A 171 -13.30 3.32 -24.40
N LYS A 172 -13.56 4.23 -23.47
CA LYS A 172 -14.88 4.81 -23.28
C LYS A 172 -15.07 5.96 -24.26
N TYR A 173 -16.22 5.96 -24.94
CA TYR A 173 -16.54 6.96 -25.93
C TYR A 173 -18.01 7.35 -25.87
N HIS A 174 -18.31 8.51 -26.45
CA HIS A 174 -19.65 8.92 -26.83
C HIS A 174 -19.64 9.51 -28.24
N ILE A 175 -20.82 9.62 -28.84
CA ILE A 175 -20.99 10.18 -30.19
C ILE A 175 -21.71 11.51 -30.06
N GLU A 176 -21.07 12.57 -30.53
CA GLU A 176 -21.66 13.90 -30.69
C GLU A 176 -22.19 14.03 -32.12
N THR A 177 -23.37 14.65 -32.28
CA THR A 177 -23.98 14.87 -33.60
C THR A 177 -24.25 16.35 -33.81
N ASP A 178 -23.72 16.91 -34.89
CA ASP A 178 -24.02 18.28 -35.28
C ASP A 178 -25.37 18.34 -36.01
N ASN A 179 -26.36 18.93 -35.34
CA ASN A 179 -27.72 19.10 -35.86
C ASN A 179 -27.81 19.92 -37.15
N LYS A 180 -26.81 20.77 -37.46
CA LYS A 180 -26.80 21.61 -38.67
C LYS A 180 -26.19 20.90 -39.86
N THR A 181 -25.14 20.12 -39.64
CA THR A 181 -24.38 19.47 -40.73
C THR A 181 -24.64 17.96 -40.86
N ALA A 182 -25.37 17.38 -39.91
CA ALA A 182 -25.60 15.95 -39.73
C ALA A 182 -24.29 15.13 -39.69
N ARG A 183 -23.18 15.76 -39.26
CA ARG A 183 -21.91 15.07 -39.06
C ARG A 183 -21.85 14.49 -37.66
N HIS A 184 -21.22 13.32 -37.56
CA HIS A 184 -20.96 12.65 -36.31
C HIS A 184 -19.49 12.84 -35.91
N THR A 185 -19.27 13.00 -34.61
CA THR A 185 -17.95 13.10 -34.00
C THR A 185 -17.87 12.05 -32.90
N ILE A 186 -16.88 11.15 -33.00
CA ILE A 186 -16.59 10.18 -31.95
C ILE A 186 -15.62 10.84 -30.98
N VAL A 187 -15.95 10.80 -29.69
CA VAL A 187 -15.12 11.39 -28.64
C VAL A 187 -14.76 10.32 -27.64
N PHE A 188 -13.47 9.97 -27.55
CA PHE A 188 -12.95 9.07 -26.52
C PHE A 188 -12.54 9.88 -25.29
N THR A 189 -13.04 9.49 -24.13
CA THR A 189 -12.82 10.17 -22.85
C THR A 189 -11.92 9.38 -21.90
N GLU A 190 -11.76 8.08 -22.12
CA GLU A 190 -10.93 7.19 -21.31
C GLU A 190 -10.29 6.13 -22.23
N ILE A 191 -9.02 5.77 -21.99
CA ILE A 191 -8.29 4.76 -22.75
C ILE A 191 -7.88 3.57 -21.87
N PRO A 192 -7.66 2.38 -22.48
CA PRO A 192 -7.15 1.24 -21.73
C PRO A 192 -5.84 1.51 -20.98
N TYR A 193 -5.65 0.79 -19.88
CA TYR A 193 -4.49 0.93 -18.98
C TYR A 193 -3.16 0.64 -19.68
N GLN A 194 -2.10 1.38 -19.29
CA GLN A 194 -0.73 1.27 -19.84
C GLN A 194 -0.58 1.62 -21.34
N LEU A 195 -1.56 2.31 -21.93
CA LEU A 195 -1.43 2.87 -23.27
C LEU A 195 -0.80 4.26 -23.25
N ASN A 196 -0.02 4.53 -24.28
CA ASN A 196 0.45 5.88 -24.60
C ASN A 196 -0.55 6.52 -25.55
N LYS A 197 -1.15 7.65 -25.13
CA LYS A 197 -2.22 8.33 -25.90
C LYS A 197 -1.71 8.82 -27.26
N ALA A 198 -0.56 9.49 -27.31
CA ALA A 198 0.06 9.95 -28.55
C ALA A 198 0.28 8.80 -29.56
N ARG A 199 0.75 7.63 -29.11
CA ARG A 199 0.93 6.45 -29.98
C ARG A 199 -0.38 5.89 -30.52
N VAL A 200 -1.47 5.97 -29.74
CA VAL A 200 -2.80 5.57 -30.22
C VAL A 200 -3.25 6.52 -31.35
N ILE A 201 -3.07 7.82 -31.17
CA ILE A 201 -3.40 8.85 -32.17
C ILE A 201 -2.56 8.67 -33.43
N GLU A 202 -1.24 8.50 -33.30
CA GLU A 202 -0.33 8.21 -34.41
C GLU A 202 -0.77 6.97 -35.19
N LYS A 203 -1.17 5.90 -34.48
CA LYS A 203 -1.64 4.67 -35.12
C LYS A 203 -2.92 4.87 -35.90
N ILE A 204 -3.88 5.63 -35.37
CA ILE A 204 -5.12 5.96 -36.07
C ILE A 204 -4.80 6.77 -37.33
N ALA A 205 -3.92 7.77 -37.22
CA ALA A 205 -3.51 8.59 -38.36
C ALA A 205 -2.84 7.77 -39.47
N GLU A 206 -1.98 6.80 -39.11
CA GLU A 206 -1.37 5.85 -40.04
C GLU A 206 -2.44 5.02 -40.78
N LEU A 207 -3.40 4.43 -40.04
CA LEU A 207 -4.46 3.62 -40.63
C LEU A 207 -5.38 4.41 -41.58
N VAL A 208 -5.64 5.68 -41.28
CA VAL A 208 -6.40 6.59 -42.16
C VAL A 208 -5.61 6.93 -43.42
N LYS A 209 -4.32 7.24 -43.27
CA LYS A 209 -3.43 7.54 -44.41
C LYS A 209 -3.30 6.36 -45.37
N ASP A 210 -3.22 5.15 -44.82
CA ASP A 210 -3.13 3.89 -45.58
C ASP A 210 -4.47 3.42 -46.13
N LYS A 211 -5.57 4.16 -45.90
CA LYS A 211 -6.94 3.81 -46.27
C LYS A 211 -7.41 2.46 -45.72
N LYS A 212 -6.86 2.02 -44.59
CA LYS A 212 -7.35 0.84 -43.85
C LYS A 212 -8.59 1.17 -43.02
N ILE A 213 -8.70 2.42 -42.58
CA ILE A 213 -9.90 2.98 -41.98
C ILE A 213 -10.32 4.19 -42.82
N GLU A 214 -11.50 4.10 -43.43
CA GLU A 214 -12.11 5.20 -44.17
C GLU A 214 -13.17 5.91 -43.31
N GLY A 215 -13.76 6.98 -43.85
CA GLY A 215 -14.82 7.72 -43.16
C GLY A 215 -14.36 8.74 -42.11
N ILE A 216 -13.07 8.79 -41.75
CA ILE A 216 -12.53 9.82 -40.86
C ILE A 216 -12.17 11.07 -41.68
N SER A 217 -12.66 12.25 -41.28
CA SER A 217 -12.30 13.55 -41.87
C SER A 217 -11.15 14.21 -41.11
N GLU A 218 -11.18 14.16 -39.79
CA GLU A 218 -10.21 14.83 -38.94
C GLU A 218 -10.00 14.07 -37.63
N LEU A 219 -8.77 14.12 -37.11
CA LEU A 219 -8.36 13.55 -35.83
C LEU A 219 -7.67 14.64 -35.02
N ARG A 220 -8.15 14.91 -33.81
CA ARG A 220 -7.59 15.92 -32.89
C ARG A 220 -7.45 15.37 -31.49
N ASP A 221 -6.46 15.87 -30.78
CA ASP A 221 -6.34 15.72 -29.33
C ASP A 221 -6.74 17.05 -28.68
N GLU A 222 -7.88 17.04 -28.01
CA GLU A 222 -8.41 18.19 -27.27
C GLU A 222 -8.32 17.94 -25.76
N SER A 223 -7.42 17.05 -25.33
CA SER A 223 -7.19 16.80 -23.91
C SER A 223 -6.58 18.04 -23.24
N ASP A 224 -7.08 18.35 -22.05
CA ASP A 224 -6.60 19.47 -21.24
C ASP A 224 -6.35 19.03 -19.79
N LYS A 225 -6.32 19.98 -18.86
CA LYS A 225 -6.14 19.69 -17.42
C LYS A 225 -7.37 19.04 -16.78
N ASP A 226 -8.54 19.20 -17.39
CA ASP A 226 -9.84 18.79 -16.84
C ASP A 226 -10.25 17.41 -17.37
N GLY A 227 -9.66 16.93 -18.47
CA GLY A 227 -9.87 15.55 -18.90
C GLY A 227 -9.23 15.17 -20.23
N MET A 228 -9.28 13.86 -20.52
CA MET A 228 -8.88 13.31 -21.80
C MET A 228 -9.99 13.49 -22.84
N ARG A 229 -9.65 13.96 -24.03
CA ARG A 229 -10.59 14.12 -25.15
C ARG A 229 -9.92 13.88 -26.49
N ILE A 230 -10.03 12.66 -27.01
CA ILE A 230 -9.57 12.32 -28.36
C ILE A 230 -10.76 12.39 -29.31
N VAL A 231 -10.65 13.23 -30.33
CA VAL A 231 -11.76 13.64 -31.20
C VAL A 231 -11.54 13.10 -32.60
N ILE A 232 -12.52 12.36 -33.10
CA ILE A 232 -12.51 11.81 -34.46
C ILE A 232 -13.76 12.32 -35.16
N GLU A 233 -13.59 13.28 -36.06
CA GLU A 233 -14.67 13.76 -36.92
C GLU A 233 -14.85 12.84 -38.11
N LEU A 234 -16.11 12.54 -38.44
CA LEU A 234 -16.45 11.69 -39.57
C LEU A 234 -16.90 12.48 -40.79
N LYS A 235 -16.68 11.90 -41.96
CA LYS A 235 -17.24 12.37 -43.23
C LYS A 235 -18.78 12.27 -43.18
N ARG A 236 -19.45 13.03 -44.05
CA ARG A 236 -20.92 12.98 -44.15
C ARG A 236 -21.37 11.57 -44.55
N ASN A 237 -22.49 11.14 -43.95
CA ASN A 237 -23.16 9.85 -44.19
C ASN A 237 -22.39 8.60 -43.71
N GLU A 238 -21.34 8.77 -42.91
CA GLU A 238 -20.65 7.65 -42.27
C GLU A 238 -21.41 7.16 -41.04
N ASN A 239 -21.41 5.85 -40.82
CA ASN A 239 -21.99 5.26 -39.61
C ASN A 239 -20.93 5.23 -38.49
N PRO A 240 -21.11 6.01 -37.41
CA PRO A 240 -20.10 6.10 -36.35
C PRO A 240 -19.82 4.76 -35.67
N GLU A 241 -20.83 3.91 -35.48
CA GLU A 241 -20.63 2.61 -34.83
C GLU A 241 -19.77 1.65 -35.66
N VAL A 242 -19.85 1.73 -37.00
CA VAL A 242 -18.99 0.93 -37.89
C VAL A 242 -17.54 1.39 -37.77
N VAL A 243 -17.31 2.70 -37.76
CA VAL A 243 -15.96 3.27 -37.61
C VAL A 243 -15.39 2.92 -36.24
N VAL A 244 -16.17 3.02 -35.17
CA VAL A 244 -15.75 2.63 -33.82
C VAL A 244 -15.32 1.16 -33.74
N ASN A 245 -16.12 0.24 -34.30
CA ASN A 245 -15.77 -1.18 -34.32
C ASN A 245 -14.47 -1.46 -35.12
N ASN A 246 -14.28 -0.74 -36.24
CA ASN A 246 -13.03 -0.80 -36.99
C ASN A 246 -11.84 -0.25 -36.18
N LEU A 247 -12.03 0.83 -35.43
CA LEU A 247 -11.01 1.38 -34.54
C LEU A 247 -10.64 0.38 -33.44
N PHE A 248 -11.61 -0.25 -32.78
CA PHE A 248 -11.33 -1.25 -31.74
C PHE A 248 -10.58 -2.47 -32.28
N SER A 249 -10.94 -2.96 -33.47
CA SER A 249 -10.28 -4.14 -34.05
C SER A 249 -8.86 -3.89 -34.56
N GLN A 250 -8.51 -2.64 -34.90
CA GLN A 250 -7.26 -2.31 -35.58
C GLN A 250 -6.32 -1.41 -34.76
N THR A 251 -6.76 -0.92 -33.61
CA THR A 251 -5.98 -0.01 -32.75
C THR A 251 -6.00 -0.47 -31.31
N PRO A 252 -5.07 0.02 -30.47
CA PRO A 252 -5.08 -0.27 -29.04
C PRO A 252 -6.26 0.31 -28.26
N LEU A 253 -7.19 1.04 -28.91
CA LEU A 253 -8.43 1.51 -28.24
C LEU A 253 -9.25 0.35 -27.67
N GLU A 254 -9.11 -0.86 -28.19
CA GLU A 254 -9.39 -2.08 -27.46
C GLU A 254 -8.08 -2.87 -27.28
N SER A 255 -7.77 -3.25 -26.05
CA SER A 255 -6.57 -4.02 -25.75
C SER A 255 -6.87 -5.12 -24.74
N SER A 256 -6.04 -6.15 -24.70
CA SER A 256 -6.21 -7.23 -23.73
C SER A 256 -5.28 -7.09 -22.55
N PHE A 257 -5.80 -7.29 -21.34
CA PHE A 257 -4.99 -7.43 -20.13
C PHE A 257 -4.99 -8.89 -19.69
N SER A 258 -3.80 -9.45 -19.51
CA SER A 258 -3.61 -10.85 -19.10
C SER A 258 -3.18 -10.90 -17.65
N PHE A 259 -4.03 -11.43 -16.77
CA PHE A 259 -3.72 -11.69 -15.38
C PHE A 259 -2.69 -12.80 -15.28
N ASN A 260 -1.68 -12.57 -14.45
CA ASN A 260 -0.75 -13.58 -13.99
C ASN A 260 -0.36 -13.22 -12.56
N MET A 261 -1.17 -13.66 -11.61
CA MET A 261 -1.09 -13.25 -10.21
C MET A 261 -0.01 -14.04 -9.46
N LEU A 262 1.23 -13.78 -9.83
CA LEU A 262 2.42 -14.36 -9.22
C LEU A 262 2.97 -13.39 -8.16
N ALA A 263 3.14 -13.87 -6.93
CA ALA A 263 3.74 -13.10 -5.84
C ALA A 263 4.73 -13.96 -5.03
N LEU A 264 5.56 -13.32 -4.22
CA LEU A 264 6.42 -14.04 -3.28
C LEU A 264 5.63 -14.32 -2.00
N GLN A 265 5.52 -15.60 -1.64
CA GLN A 265 5.03 -16.04 -0.34
C GLN A 265 6.15 -16.83 0.33
N ASP A 266 6.56 -16.41 1.53
CA ASP A 266 7.64 -17.06 2.30
C ASP A 266 8.94 -17.21 1.47
N GLY A 267 9.25 -16.16 0.69
CA GLY A 267 10.43 -16.12 -0.19
C GLY A 267 10.32 -16.91 -1.49
N GLN A 268 9.20 -17.61 -1.75
CA GLN A 268 9.01 -18.43 -2.93
C GLN A 268 7.98 -17.84 -3.90
N PRO A 269 8.22 -17.86 -5.22
CA PRO A 269 7.26 -17.42 -6.21
C PRO A 269 6.09 -18.39 -6.27
N LYS A 270 4.87 -17.87 -6.07
CA LYS A 270 3.66 -18.66 -6.02
C LYS A 270 2.59 -18.01 -6.89
N LEU A 271 1.92 -18.83 -7.71
CA LEU A 271 0.72 -18.41 -8.41
C LEU A 271 -0.42 -18.43 -7.40
N MET A 272 -1.09 -17.30 -7.22
CA MET A 272 -2.07 -17.08 -6.17
C MET A 272 -3.40 -16.66 -6.78
N ASN A 273 -4.50 -17.19 -6.24
CA ASN A 273 -5.83 -16.74 -6.60
C ASN A 273 -6.27 -15.56 -5.71
N LEU A 274 -7.48 -15.01 -5.91
CA LEU A 274 -7.96 -13.86 -5.13
C LEU A 274 -7.98 -14.13 -3.63
N ARG A 275 -8.47 -15.31 -3.23
CA ARG A 275 -8.55 -15.72 -1.82
C ARG A 275 -7.17 -15.84 -1.19
N ASP A 276 -6.21 -16.43 -1.90
CA ASP A 276 -4.84 -16.59 -1.42
C ASP A 276 -4.19 -15.23 -1.12
N LEU A 277 -4.38 -14.25 -2.00
CA LEU A 277 -3.86 -12.89 -1.83
C LEU A 277 -4.49 -12.18 -0.62
N ILE A 278 -5.81 -12.27 -0.47
CA ILE A 278 -6.53 -11.71 0.69
C ILE A 278 -6.08 -12.39 1.98
N ALA A 279 -6.03 -13.72 2.01
CA ALA A 279 -5.59 -14.49 3.16
C ALA A 279 -4.14 -14.16 3.56
N ALA A 280 -3.24 -13.99 2.59
CA ALA A 280 -1.86 -13.59 2.85
C ALA A 280 -1.78 -12.20 3.51
N PHE A 281 -2.55 -11.24 3.01
CA PHE A 281 -2.61 -9.90 3.61
C PHE A 281 -3.20 -9.93 5.03
N VAL A 282 -4.31 -10.65 5.25
CA VAL A 282 -4.94 -10.75 6.57
C VAL A 282 -4.00 -11.42 7.59
N ARG A 283 -3.29 -12.49 7.21
CA ARG A 283 -2.28 -13.11 8.08
C ARG A 283 -1.15 -12.14 8.45
N HIS A 284 -0.62 -11.41 7.47
CA HIS A 284 0.38 -10.38 7.72
C HIS A 284 -0.13 -9.31 8.70
N ARG A 285 -1.38 -8.85 8.53
CA ARG A 285 -2.01 -7.89 9.45
C ARG A 285 -2.17 -8.45 10.87
N GLN A 286 -2.56 -9.72 11.01
CA GLN A 286 -2.67 -10.39 12.31
C GLN A 286 -1.33 -10.43 13.04
N GLU A 287 -0.26 -10.78 12.33
CA GLU A 287 1.09 -10.79 12.90
C GLU A 287 1.54 -9.39 13.33
N VAL A 288 1.41 -8.40 12.44
CA VAL A 288 1.78 -7.00 12.71
C VAL A 288 1.03 -6.45 13.93
N VAL A 289 -0.29 -6.67 14.02
CA VAL A 289 -1.09 -6.22 15.16
C VAL A 289 -0.68 -6.93 16.44
N THR A 290 -0.41 -8.24 16.38
CA THR A 290 0.03 -9.02 17.54
C THR A 290 1.37 -8.51 18.07
N ARG A 291 2.38 -8.36 17.19
CA ARG A 291 3.70 -7.82 17.54
C ARG A 291 3.60 -6.41 18.13
N ARG A 292 2.78 -5.54 17.51
CA ARG A 292 2.52 -4.19 18.04
C ARG A 292 1.94 -4.22 19.45
N THR A 293 0.92 -5.05 19.68
CA THR A 293 0.27 -5.16 20.99
C THR A 293 1.23 -5.69 22.04
N VAL A 294 2.08 -6.67 21.71
CA VAL A 294 3.14 -7.16 22.59
C VAL A 294 4.16 -6.05 22.90
N PHE A 295 4.59 -5.28 21.90
CA PHE A 295 5.50 -4.14 22.09
C PHE A 295 4.90 -3.09 23.03
N GLU A 296 3.66 -2.69 22.78
CA GLU A 296 2.95 -1.68 23.59
C GLU A 296 2.73 -2.18 25.02
N LEU A 297 2.38 -3.46 25.21
CA LEU A 297 2.26 -4.08 26.53
C LEU A 297 3.60 -4.07 27.28
N ARG A 298 4.69 -4.44 26.59
CA ARG A 298 6.04 -4.42 27.18
C ARG A 298 6.43 -3.00 27.63
N LYS A 299 6.19 -1.98 26.79
CA LYS A 299 6.44 -0.57 27.14
C LYS A 299 5.54 -0.06 28.26
N ALA A 300 4.27 -0.47 28.28
CA ALA A 300 3.35 -0.14 29.35
C ALA A 300 3.81 -0.74 30.69
N ARG A 301 4.26 -2.00 30.70
CA ARG A 301 4.84 -2.67 31.88
C ARG A 301 6.12 -1.97 32.36
N GLU A 302 7.08 -1.72 31.46
CA GLU A 302 8.31 -0.98 31.78
C GLU A 302 8.00 0.38 32.44
N ARG A 303 7.03 1.11 31.90
CA ARG A 303 6.61 2.40 32.47
C ARG A 303 5.86 2.24 33.79
N GLY A 304 4.98 1.25 33.90
CA GLY A 304 4.24 0.92 35.11
C GLY A 304 5.18 0.63 36.28
N HIS A 305 6.20 -0.21 36.07
CA HIS A 305 7.22 -0.53 37.05
C HIS A 305 7.99 0.69 37.58
N ILE A 306 8.31 1.64 36.69
CA ILE A 306 8.91 2.92 37.10
C ILE A 306 7.95 3.71 37.99
N VAL A 307 6.67 3.77 37.63
CA VAL A 307 5.65 4.47 38.41
C VAL A 307 5.42 3.81 39.77
N GLU A 308 5.48 2.49 39.88
CA GLU A 308 5.45 1.76 41.15
C GLU A 308 6.60 2.19 42.05
N GLY A 309 7.84 2.18 41.55
CA GLY A 309 9.01 2.63 42.31
C GLY A 309 8.89 4.08 42.79
N LEU A 310 8.37 4.98 41.95
CA LEU A 310 8.11 6.38 42.34
C LEU A 310 7.01 6.50 43.40
N ALA A 311 5.95 5.70 43.30
CA ALA A 311 4.87 5.68 44.28
C ALA A 311 5.36 5.16 45.65
N VAL A 312 6.22 4.13 45.65
CA VAL A 312 6.90 3.64 46.85
C VAL A 312 7.80 4.71 47.44
N ALA A 313 8.61 5.38 46.62
CA ALA A 313 9.47 6.46 47.08
C ALA A 313 8.66 7.61 47.71
N LEU A 314 7.52 7.96 47.12
CA LEU A 314 6.63 9.00 47.64
C LEU A 314 5.97 8.58 48.96
N ALA A 315 5.52 7.32 49.07
CA ALA A 315 4.94 6.78 50.31
C ALA A 315 5.94 6.72 51.47
N ASN A 316 7.24 6.67 51.17
CA ASN A 316 8.33 6.60 52.14
C ASN A 316 9.27 7.83 52.07
N ILE A 317 8.75 8.99 51.68
CA ILE A 317 9.56 10.14 51.25
C ILE A 317 10.58 10.62 52.29
N ASP A 318 10.21 10.68 53.57
CA ASP A 318 11.11 11.13 54.63
C ASP A 318 12.30 10.18 54.82
N GLU A 319 12.04 8.88 54.75
CA GLU A 319 13.04 7.83 54.90
C GLU A 319 13.97 7.76 53.68
N VAL A 320 13.43 7.94 52.48
CA VAL A 320 14.20 8.06 51.24
C VAL A 320 15.13 9.28 51.31
N ILE A 321 14.61 10.45 51.69
CA ILE A 321 15.41 11.69 51.83
C ILE A 321 16.53 11.50 52.85
N GLN A 322 16.23 10.92 54.01
CA GLN A 322 17.22 10.71 55.07
C GLN A 322 18.33 9.73 54.64
N LEU A 323 17.96 8.65 53.94
CA LEU A 323 18.92 7.69 53.40
C LEU A 323 19.86 8.35 52.38
N ILE A 324 19.32 9.18 51.47
CA ILE A 324 20.11 9.92 50.50
C ILE A 324 21.03 10.94 51.19
N LYS A 325 20.50 11.76 52.13
CA LYS A 325 21.29 12.77 52.87
C LYS A 325 22.44 12.18 53.68
N THR A 326 22.27 10.97 54.21
CA THR A 326 23.29 10.27 55.02
C THR A 326 24.21 9.39 54.19
N SER A 327 24.11 9.40 52.85
CA SER A 327 25.00 8.65 51.97
C SER A 327 26.17 9.53 51.50
N ALA A 328 27.38 8.96 51.46
CA ALA A 328 28.59 9.69 51.11
C ALA A 328 28.70 10.02 49.61
N SER A 329 27.96 9.31 48.74
CA SER A 329 27.93 9.53 47.30
C SER A 329 26.60 9.09 46.68
N ALA A 330 26.33 9.53 45.44
CA ALA A 330 25.16 9.09 44.68
C ALA A 330 25.16 7.57 44.42
N SER A 331 26.33 6.98 44.15
CA SER A 331 26.46 5.53 43.97
C SER A 331 26.12 4.77 45.25
N GLN A 332 26.62 5.23 46.41
CA GLN A 332 26.29 4.62 47.70
C GLN A 332 24.82 4.79 48.06
N ALA A 333 24.22 5.94 47.72
CA ALA A 333 22.78 6.15 47.90
C ALA A 333 21.97 5.15 47.05
N LYS A 334 22.35 4.94 45.78
CA LYS A 334 21.70 3.96 44.90
C LYS A 334 21.76 2.55 45.50
N GLU A 335 22.93 2.08 45.91
CA GLU A 335 23.09 0.76 46.52
C GLU A 335 22.21 0.60 47.76
N ARG A 336 22.23 1.59 48.67
CA ARG A 336 21.41 1.58 49.89
C ARG A 336 19.91 1.61 49.60
N LEU A 337 19.46 2.32 48.55
CA LEU A 337 18.07 2.34 48.12
C LEU A 337 17.62 0.97 47.60
N LEU A 338 18.48 0.29 46.84
CA LEU A 338 18.21 -1.03 46.26
C LEU A 338 18.27 -2.15 47.31
N ASP A 339 19.17 -2.08 48.28
CA ASP A 339 19.33 -3.09 49.33
C ASP A 339 18.18 -3.12 50.33
N LYS A 340 17.49 -1.99 50.50
CA LYS A 340 16.38 -1.88 51.45
C LYS A 340 15.08 -2.46 50.90
N LEU A 341 14.31 -3.10 51.79
CA LEU A 341 12.91 -3.44 51.55
C LEU A 341 12.03 -2.25 52.00
N TRP A 342 11.21 -1.74 51.10
CA TRP A 342 10.37 -0.56 51.33
C TRP A 342 8.92 -0.97 51.60
N LYS A 343 8.17 -0.13 52.32
CA LYS A 343 6.72 -0.33 52.42
C LYS A 343 6.08 -0.02 51.08
N GLU A 344 5.28 -0.95 50.59
CA GLU A 344 4.62 -0.90 49.28
C GLU A 344 3.61 0.25 49.15
N GLY A 345 3.08 0.75 50.27
CA GLY A 345 2.17 1.89 50.29
C GLY A 345 0.92 1.65 49.44
N GLY A 346 0.54 2.65 48.62
CA GLY A 346 -0.64 2.58 47.75
C GLY A 346 -0.47 1.72 46.48
N VAL A 347 0.70 1.10 46.26
CA VAL A 347 0.99 0.35 45.02
C VAL A 347 0.09 -0.88 44.87
N LEU A 348 -0.19 -1.61 45.95
CA LEU A 348 -1.15 -2.73 45.93
C LEU A 348 -2.51 -2.31 45.39
N ALA A 349 -3.06 -1.18 45.85
CA ALA A 349 -4.35 -0.69 45.38
C ALA A 349 -4.32 -0.23 43.91
N LEU A 350 -3.18 0.29 43.43
CA LEU A 350 -3.01 0.64 42.02
C LEU A 350 -2.97 -0.62 41.13
N LEU A 351 -2.25 -1.66 41.56
CA LEU A 351 -2.14 -2.93 40.84
C LEU A 351 -3.45 -3.72 40.84
N GLU A 352 -4.18 -3.75 41.97
CA GLU A 352 -5.51 -4.36 42.05
C GLU A 352 -6.49 -3.69 41.08
N ARG A 353 -6.45 -2.35 40.95
CA ARG A 353 -7.25 -1.63 39.94
C ARG A 353 -6.84 -1.95 38.51
N ALA A 354 -5.58 -2.31 38.27
CA ALA A 354 -5.08 -2.77 36.99
C ALA A 354 -5.43 -4.25 36.69
N GLY A 355 -6.03 -4.95 37.67
CA GLY A 355 -6.58 -6.30 37.51
C GLY A 355 -5.63 -7.45 37.85
N ASP A 356 -4.34 -7.18 38.05
CA ASP A 356 -3.34 -8.19 38.42
C ASP A 356 -2.20 -7.55 39.24
N LYS A 357 -1.70 -8.27 40.26
CA LYS A 357 -0.53 -7.85 41.06
C LYS A 357 0.76 -7.76 40.22
N ASN A 358 0.79 -8.40 39.06
CA ASN A 358 1.87 -8.36 38.09
C ASN A 358 1.51 -7.55 36.83
N ALA A 359 0.42 -6.78 36.83
CA ALA A 359 -0.08 -6.07 35.65
C ALA A 359 1.01 -5.20 34.97
N CYS A 360 1.87 -4.60 35.77
CA CYS A 360 2.94 -3.69 35.35
C CYS A 360 4.34 -4.31 35.46
N ARG A 361 4.45 -5.61 35.78
CA ARG A 361 5.74 -6.28 35.97
C ARG A 361 6.46 -6.49 34.62
N PRO A 362 7.69 -6.00 34.41
CA PRO A 362 8.47 -6.28 33.22
C PRO A 362 8.86 -7.76 33.16
N GLU A 363 8.86 -8.36 31.97
CA GLU A 363 9.12 -9.80 31.77
C GLU A 363 10.53 -10.23 32.20
N THR A 364 11.50 -9.33 32.10
CA THR A 364 12.90 -9.59 32.48
C THR A 364 13.20 -9.31 33.95
N LEU A 365 12.21 -8.86 34.74
CA LEU A 365 12.42 -8.51 36.14
C LEU A 365 12.54 -9.78 37.00
N PRO A 366 13.65 -10.00 37.73
CA PRO A 366 13.81 -11.13 38.65
C PRO A 366 12.76 -11.14 39.77
N GLU A 367 12.28 -12.31 40.16
CA GLU A 367 11.17 -12.48 41.14
C GLU A 367 11.40 -11.80 42.50
N TYR A 368 12.66 -11.63 42.90
CA TYR A 368 13.02 -10.96 44.16
C TYR A 368 12.96 -9.41 44.08
N LEU A 369 12.66 -8.84 42.91
CA LEU A 369 12.50 -7.39 42.69
C LEU A 369 11.04 -7.03 42.37
N GLY A 370 10.66 -5.77 42.64
CA GLY A 370 9.29 -5.29 42.54
C GLY A 370 8.49 -5.55 43.82
N LEU A 371 7.18 -5.78 43.67
CA LEU A 371 6.34 -6.18 44.79
C LEU A 371 6.68 -7.61 45.24
N VAL A 372 7.05 -7.77 46.51
CA VAL A 372 7.42 -9.05 47.14
C VAL A 372 6.62 -9.25 48.43
N GLU A 373 6.76 -10.41 49.08
CA GLU A 373 6.11 -10.63 50.38
C GLU A 373 6.58 -9.58 51.40
N ASN A 374 5.62 -8.86 52.00
CA ASN A 374 5.82 -7.85 53.03
C ASN A 374 6.57 -6.57 52.60
N GLY A 375 6.61 -6.25 51.30
CA GLY A 375 7.13 -4.96 50.87
C GLY A 375 7.40 -4.84 49.37
N TYR A 376 8.13 -3.79 49.02
CA TYR A 376 8.57 -3.51 47.66
C TYR A 376 10.09 -3.39 47.59
N LYS A 377 10.70 -4.10 46.64
CA LYS A 377 12.13 -4.08 46.39
C LYS A 377 12.42 -3.31 45.10
N LEU A 378 13.12 -2.17 45.22
CA LEU A 378 13.48 -1.35 44.06
C LEU A 378 14.44 -2.10 43.12
N SER A 379 14.31 -1.86 41.82
CA SER A 379 15.20 -2.44 40.81
C SER A 379 16.25 -1.43 40.31
N PRO A 380 17.43 -1.91 39.86
CA PRO A 380 18.54 -1.06 39.41
C PRO A 380 18.25 -0.11 38.24
#